data_AF-A0A3D4DS57-F1
#
_entry.id   AF-A0A3D4DS57-F1
#
_cell.length_a   1.000
_cell.length_b   1.000
_cell.length_c   1.000
_cell.angle_alpha   90.00
_cell.angle_beta   90.00
_cell.angle_gamma   90.00
#
_symmetry.space_group_name_H-M   'P 1'
#
loop_
_entity.id
_entity.type
_entity.pdbx_description
1 polymer ?
#
loop_
_entity_poly.entity_id
_entity_poly.type
_entity_poly.pdbx_seq_one_letter_code
_entity_poly.pdbx_strand_id
1 'polypeptide(L)'
;MIKSDPFGFDMSVSASKKKKTRGKRGMSGAFETSQRACEHPGCREVGQYRAPKSPDELDEYKWFCKDHVREYNLKWNFFNGVGEEEIEEQAQKDRVWERETKPFKKSAEERAWSRLGVDDPHQVLGENATRNPGRAATGGKKLPPTERRAIEILEAKDGW
;
A
#
# COMPACT_ATOMS: atom_id res chain seq x y z
N MET A 1 31.51 -7.24 27.50
CA MET A 1 32.39 -6.17 27.01
C MET A 1 31.65 -5.43 25.92
N ILE A 2 31.34 -4.15 26.14
CA ILE A 2 30.73 -3.28 25.14
C ILE A 2 31.82 -3.05 24.09
N LYS A 3 31.66 -3.62 22.88
CA LYS A 3 32.53 -3.30 21.76
C LYS A 3 32.19 -1.87 21.35
N SER A 4 33.02 -0.92 21.76
CA SER A 4 32.95 0.45 21.29
C SER A 4 33.22 0.44 19.79
N ASP A 5 32.21 0.79 19.01
CA ASP A 5 32.31 0.97 17.57
C ASP A 5 33.45 1.97 17.27
N PRO A 6 34.41 1.67 16.38
CA PRO A 6 35.52 2.56 16.03
C PRO A 6 35.08 3.96 15.55
N PHE A 7 33.81 4.13 15.18
CA PHE A 7 33.21 5.41 14.78
C PHE A 7 32.43 6.13 15.89
N GLY A 8 32.46 5.63 17.13
CA GLY A 8 31.85 6.29 18.29
C GLY A 8 30.32 6.20 18.35
N PHE A 9 29.68 5.34 17.56
CA PHE A 9 28.24 5.13 17.61
C PHE A 9 27.86 4.12 18.68
N ASP A 10 27.07 4.56 19.68
CA ASP A 10 26.47 3.67 20.67
C ASP A 10 25.19 3.02 20.08
N MET A 11 25.35 1.80 19.55
CA MET A 11 24.26 0.97 19.00
C MET A 11 23.46 0.22 20.08
N SER A 12 23.69 0.48 21.37
CA SER A 12 22.98 -0.25 22.43
C SER A 12 21.47 -0.03 22.38
N VAL A 13 20.73 -1.08 22.74
CA VAL A 13 19.26 -1.02 22.86
C VAL A 13 18.85 0.04 23.89
N SER A 14 19.67 0.28 24.91
CA SER A 14 19.50 1.34 25.90
C SER A 14 19.61 2.74 25.31
N ALA A 15 20.67 3.01 24.52
CA ALA A 15 20.85 4.32 23.90
C ALA A 15 19.78 4.61 22.84
N SER A 16 19.42 3.60 22.04
CA SER A 16 18.32 3.74 21.06
C SER A 16 16.96 3.96 21.72
N LYS A 17 16.67 3.30 22.85
CA LYS A 17 15.46 3.58 23.65
C LYS A 17 15.46 5.00 24.24
N LYS A 18 16.62 5.50 24.70
CA LYS A 18 16.76 6.86 25.24
C LYS A 18 16.62 7.95 24.16
N LYS A 19 17.09 7.69 22.93
CA LYS A 19 16.93 8.61 21.78
C LYS A 19 15.50 8.66 21.22
N LYS A 20 14.65 7.67 21.48
CA LYS A 20 13.23 7.71 21.08
C LYS A 20 12.44 8.65 22.00
N THR A 21 12.48 9.95 21.68
CA THR A 21 11.71 11.02 22.34
C THR A 21 10.20 10.97 22.06
N ARG A 22 9.78 10.20 21.05
CA ARG A 22 8.37 9.87 20.86
C ARG A 22 7.97 8.84 21.91
N GLY A 23 7.43 9.32 23.04
CA GLY A 23 6.75 8.49 24.03
C GLY A 23 5.72 7.57 23.34
N LYS A 24 5.41 6.45 24.00
CA LYS A 24 4.33 5.51 23.61
C LYS A 24 3.05 6.33 23.39
N ARG A 25 2.76 6.72 22.15
CA ARG A 25 1.45 7.30 21.83
C ARG A 25 0.45 6.19 22.12
N GLY A 26 -0.47 6.45 23.03
CA GLY A 26 -1.60 5.56 23.22
C GLY A 26 -2.32 5.38 21.88
N MET A 27 -2.94 4.21 21.68
CA MET A 27 -3.76 3.93 20.50
C MET A 27 -4.91 4.95 20.31
N SER A 28 -5.18 5.78 21.33
CA SER A 28 -6.17 6.86 21.33
C SER A 28 -5.80 8.10 20.53
N GLY A 29 -4.53 8.26 20.11
CA GLY A 29 -4.09 9.47 19.39
C GLY A 29 -4.13 10.77 20.23
N ALA A 30 -4.42 10.67 21.52
CA ALA A 30 -4.47 11.79 22.45
C ALA A 30 -3.05 12.23 22.87
N PHE A 31 -2.86 13.55 22.98
CA PHE A 31 -1.68 14.15 23.60
C PHE A 31 -2.00 14.43 25.07
N GLU A 32 -1.73 13.45 25.93
CA GLU A 32 -1.93 13.55 27.39
C GLU A 32 -1.18 14.72 28.02
N THR A 33 -0.09 15.18 27.40
CA THR A 33 0.73 16.30 27.86
C THR A 33 0.27 17.66 27.33
N SER A 34 -0.82 17.73 26.56
CA SER A 34 -1.30 18.99 26.01
C SER A 34 -1.99 19.83 27.09
N GLN A 35 -1.53 21.06 27.27
CA GLN A 35 -2.14 22.08 28.14
C GLN A 35 -2.98 23.10 27.37
N ARG A 36 -3.21 22.87 26.07
CA ARG A 36 -3.95 23.80 25.20
C ARG A 36 -5.45 23.72 25.49
N ALA A 37 -6.16 24.82 25.30
CA ALA A 37 -7.63 24.84 25.32
C ALA A 37 -8.19 24.35 23.97
N CYS A 38 -9.42 23.84 24.00
CA CYS A 38 -10.18 23.52 22.79
C CYS A 38 -10.44 24.79 21.96
N GLU A 39 -10.17 24.75 20.66
CA GLU A 39 -10.38 25.87 19.73
C GLU A 39 -11.84 25.96 19.21
N HIS A 40 -12.74 25.08 19.67
CA HIS A 40 -14.15 25.16 19.31
C HIS A 40 -14.83 26.34 20.02
N PRO A 41 -15.66 27.15 19.32
CA PRO A 41 -16.31 28.32 19.91
C PRO A 41 -17.17 27.92 21.11
N GLY A 42 -16.94 28.54 22.27
CA GLY A 42 -17.69 28.29 23.50
C GLY A 42 -17.24 27.08 24.31
N CYS A 43 -16.23 26.33 23.87
CA CYS A 43 -15.68 25.22 24.64
C CYS A 43 -14.50 25.67 25.53
N ARG A 44 -14.46 25.20 26.78
CA ARG A 44 -13.36 25.47 27.74
C ARG A 44 -12.61 24.20 28.15
N GLU A 45 -12.85 23.09 27.47
CA GLU A 45 -12.19 21.82 27.75
C GLU A 45 -10.75 21.80 27.25
N VAL A 46 -9.97 20.81 27.71
CA VAL A 46 -8.58 20.63 27.30
C VAL A 46 -8.51 20.08 25.87
N GLY A 47 -7.76 20.77 25.02
CA GLY A 47 -7.44 20.37 23.67
C GLY A 47 -6.36 19.30 23.66
N GLN A 48 -6.75 18.03 23.75
CA GLN A 48 -5.84 16.88 23.73
C GLN A 48 -5.62 16.31 22.33
N TYR A 49 -6.53 16.60 21.39
CA TYR A 49 -6.53 16.01 20.07
C TYR A 49 -6.21 17.08 19.02
N ARG A 50 -5.34 16.74 18.08
CA ARG A 50 -4.99 17.61 16.95
C ARG A 50 -5.78 17.20 15.71
N ALA A 51 -6.28 18.18 14.98
CA ALA A 51 -6.91 17.98 13.67
C ALA A 51 -6.29 18.92 12.63
N PRO A 52 -6.05 18.47 11.39
CA PRO A 52 -5.51 19.32 10.33
C PRO A 52 -6.51 20.42 9.96
N LYS A 53 -6.02 21.63 9.64
CA LYS A 53 -6.87 22.77 9.28
C LYS A 53 -7.52 22.62 7.91
N SER A 54 -6.73 22.20 6.93
CA SER A 54 -7.14 22.01 5.55
C SER A 54 -6.45 20.75 4.98
N PRO A 55 -7.01 20.12 3.93
CA PRO A 55 -6.37 19.01 3.25
C PRO A 55 -4.98 19.38 2.71
N ASP A 56 -4.82 20.65 2.28
CA ASP A 56 -3.61 21.15 1.64
C ASP A 56 -2.52 21.57 2.64
N GLU A 57 -2.91 22.12 3.80
CA GLU A 57 -1.97 22.58 4.84
C GLU A 57 -1.67 21.49 5.85
N LEU A 58 -0.75 20.59 5.48
CA LEU A 58 -0.35 19.43 6.30
C LEU A 58 0.35 19.80 7.62
N ASP A 59 0.90 21.00 7.73
CA ASP A 59 1.65 21.45 8.92
C ASP A 59 0.81 22.27 9.91
N GLU A 60 -0.41 22.65 9.54
CA GLU A 60 -1.28 23.46 10.39
C GLU A 60 -2.34 22.63 11.10
N TYR A 61 -2.35 22.70 12.44
CA TYR A 61 -3.24 21.91 13.27
C TYR A 61 -4.05 22.77 14.23
N LYS A 62 -5.34 22.44 14.40
CA LYS A 62 -6.21 22.92 15.47
C LYS A 62 -6.26 21.92 16.62
N TRP A 63 -6.44 22.42 17.83
CA TRP A 63 -6.54 21.61 19.04
C TRP A 63 -7.97 21.56 19.56
N PHE A 64 -8.43 20.35 19.86
CA PHE A 64 -9.82 20.09 20.21
C PHE A 64 -9.92 19.07 21.35
N CYS A 65 -11.04 19.10 22.07
CA CYS A 65 -11.41 18.05 23.00
C CYS A 65 -11.98 16.81 22.27
N LYS A 66 -12.31 15.77 23.02
CA LYS A 66 -12.76 14.48 22.47
C LYS A 66 -14.02 14.59 21.62
N ASP A 67 -14.97 15.43 22.04
CA ASP A 67 -16.28 15.52 21.38
C ASP A 67 -16.20 16.40 20.13
N HIS A 68 -15.54 17.54 20.21
CA HIS A 68 -15.37 18.41 19.04
C HIS A 68 -14.48 17.81 17.95
N VAL A 69 -13.50 16.95 18.28
CA VAL A 69 -12.77 16.21 17.23
C VAL A 69 -13.66 15.23 16.48
N ARG A 70 -14.61 14.58 17.16
CA ARG A 70 -15.54 13.67 16.48
C ARG A 70 -16.43 14.43 15.51
N GLU A 71 -16.95 15.58 15.94
CA GLU A 71 -17.75 16.44 15.07
C GLU A 71 -16.94 16.98 13.89
N TYR A 72 -15.68 17.37 14.13
CA TYR A 72 -14.78 17.84 13.10
C TYR A 72 -14.50 16.73 12.07
N ASN A 73 -14.14 15.53 12.53
CA ASN A 73 -13.88 14.39 11.66
C ASN A 73 -15.13 13.95 10.89
N LEU A 74 -16.32 14.05 11.49
CA LEU A 74 -17.58 13.72 10.81
C LEU A 74 -17.88 14.70 9.67
N LYS A 75 -17.53 15.98 9.85
CA LYS A 75 -17.68 17.02 8.84
C LYS A 75 -16.53 17.05 7.83
N TRP A 76 -15.45 16.33 8.09
CA TRP A 76 -14.25 16.34 7.25
C TRP A 76 -14.49 15.54 5.97
N ASN A 77 -14.33 16.21 4.83
CA ASN A 77 -14.27 15.57 3.53
C ASN A 77 -13.10 16.16 2.75
N PHE A 78 -12.16 15.28 2.36
CA PHE A 78 -10.95 15.64 1.63
C PHE A 78 -11.26 16.24 0.26
N PHE A 79 -12.32 15.77 -0.41
CA PHE A 79 -12.72 16.22 -1.75
C PHE A 79 -13.76 17.36 -1.73
N ASN A 80 -13.99 18.01 -0.58
CA ASN A 80 -14.91 19.15 -0.53
C ASN A 80 -14.37 20.31 -1.38
N GLY A 81 -15.05 20.62 -2.48
CA GLY A 81 -14.68 21.71 -3.39
C GLY A 81 -13.80 21.29 -4.57
N VAL A 82 -13.46 20.00 -4.66
CA VAL A 82 -12.71 19.40 -5.78
C VAL A 82 -13.69 19.05 -6.91
N GLY A 83 -13.30 19.30 -8.16
CA GLY A 83 -14.11 18.97 -9.33
C GLY A 83 -14.19 17.45 -9.58
N GLU A 84 -15.19 16.99 -10.34
CA GLU A 84 -15.33 15.57 -10.69
C GLU A 84 -14.11 15.06 -11.48
N GLU A 85 -13.56 15.89 -12.37
CA GLU A 85 -12.35 15.59 -13.15
C GLU A 85 -11.13 15.35 -12.24
N GLU A 86 -10.89 16.22 -11.27
CA GLU A 86 -9.77 16.10 -10.33
C GLU A 86 -9.91 14.85 -9.43
N ILE A 87 -11.14 14.48 -9.05
CA ILE A 87 -11.42 13.24 -8.33
C ILE A 87 -11.09 12.03 -9.21
N GLU A 88 -11.48 12.04 -10.49
CA GLU A 88 -11.16 10.96 -11.42
C GLU A 88 -9.65 10.85 -11.66
N GLU A 89 -8.95 11.97 -11.83
CA GLU A 89 -7.50 11.99 -11.95
C GLU A 89 -6.81 11.38 -10.73
N GLN A 90 -7.25 11.75 -9.52
CA GLN A 90 -6.69 11.19 -8.29
C GLN A 90 -6.96 9.69 -8.22
N ALA A 91 -8.17 9.23 -8.58
CA ALA A 91 -8.49 7.81 -8.65
C ALA A 91 -7.60 7.05 -9.67
N GLN A 92 -7.29 7.65 -10.82
CA GLN A 92 -6.38 7.07 -11.81
C GLN A 92 -4.95 7.00 -11.29
N LYS A 93 -4.46 8.02 -10.58
CA LYS A 93 -3.13 8.03 -9.94
C LYS A 93 -3.04 6.97 -8.84
N ASP A 94 -4.07 6.87 -8.00
CA ASP A 94 -4.14 5.91 -6.89
C ASP A 94 -4.10 4.46 -7.39
N ARG A 95 -4.70 4.17 -8.55
CA ARG A 95 -4.67 2.85 -9.20
C ARG A 95 -3.24 2.34 -9.44
N VAL A 96 -2.29 3.24 -9.66
CA VAL A 96 -0.87 2.94 -9.86
C VAL A 96 -0.01 3.33 -8.65
N TRP A 97 -0.61 3.53 -7.47
CA TRP A 97 0.07 3.95 -6.25
C TRP A 97 0.90 5.22 -6.46
N GLU A 98 0.35 6.18 -7.22
CA GLU A 98 0.97 7.45 -7.62
C GLU A 98 2.33 7.27 -8.34
N ARG A 99 2.65 6.05 -8.77
CA ARG A 99 3.85 5.75 -9.55
C ARG A 99 3.47 5.65 -11.01
N GLU A 100 3.72 6.73 -11.74
CA GLU A 100 3.48 6.78 -13.18
C GLU A 100 4.12 5.57 -13.88
N THR A 101 3.27 4.71 -14.45
CA THR A 101 3.74 3.62 -15.29
C THR A 101 3.92 4.18 -16.70
N LYS A 102 5.14 4.03 -17.23
CA LYS A 102 5.36 4.35 -18.64
C LYS A 102 4.66 3.26 -19.47
N PRO A 103 3.84 3.62 -20.47
CA PRO A 103 3.32 2.62 -21.38
C PRO A 103 4.50 1.88 -22.02
N PHE A 104 4.37 0.57 -22.19
CA PHE A 104 5.37 -0.21 -22.91
C PHE A 104 5.54 0.41 -24.31
N LYS A 105 6.74 0.95 -24.58
CA LYS A 105 7.03 1.51 -25.90
C LYS A 105 7.12 0.35 -26.88
N LYS A 106 6.20 0.32 -27.86
CA LYS A 106 6.37 -0.57 -29.01
C LYS A 106 7.73 -0.29 -29.66
N SER A 107 8.53 -1.32 -29.90
CA SER A 107 9.82 -1.14 -30.58
C SER A 107 9.60 -0.64 -32.01
N ALA A 108 10.64 -0.13 -32.67
CA ALA A 108 10.54 0.24 -34.08
C ALA A 108 10.16 -0.97 -34.96
N GLU A 109 10.68 -2.14 -34.58
CA GLU A 109 10.44 -3.43 -35.22
C GLU A 109 8.99 -3.90 -35.00
N GLU A 110 8.45 -3.76 -33.79
CA GLU A 110 7.06 -4.12 -33.48
C GLU A 110 6.05 -3.24 -34.23
N ARG A 111 6.37 -1.95 -34.47
CA ARG A 111 5.59 -1.10 -35.37
C ARG A 111 5.72 -1.52 -36.84
N ALA A 112 6.89 -1.99 -37.26
CA ALA A 112 7.09 -2.49 -38.62
C ALA A 112 6.33 -3.82 -38.84
N TRP A 113 6.28 -4.68 -37.84
CA TRP A 113 5.56 -5.96 -37.86
C TRP A 113 4.05 -5.74 -37.86
N SER A 114 3.53 -4.79 -37.06
CA SER A 114 2.10 -4.43 -37.08
C SER A 114 1.65 -3.90 -38.46
N ARG A 115 2.51 -3.17 -39.18
CA ARG A 115 2.24 -2.76 -40.59
C ARG A 115 2.17 -3.92 -41.57
N LEU A 116 2.82 -5.04 -41.24
CA LEU A 116 2.79 -6.29 -42.00
C LEU A 116 1.67 -7.23 -41.53
N GLY A 117 0.79 -6.76 -40.63
CA GLY A 117 -0.34 -7.53 -40.09
C GLY A 117 0.04 -8.51 -38.96
N VAL A 118 1.19 -8.32 -38.33
CA VAL A 118 1.70 -9.14 -37.22
C VAL A 118 1.70 -8.29 -35.95
N ASP A 119 0.73 -8.51 -35.07
CA ASP A 119 0.53 -7.73 -33.85
C ASP A 119 1.35 -8.25 -32.65
N ASP A 120 1.77 -9.51 -32.69
CA ASP A 120 2.64 -10.15 -31.68
C ASP A 120 3.80 -10.87 -32.38
N PRO A 121 5.06 -10.69 -31.92
CA PRO A 121 6.20 -11.53 -32.31
C PRO A 121 5.93 -13.04 -32.43
N HIS A 122 5.09 -13.58 -31.55
CA HIS A 122 4.75 -14.99 -31.53
C HIS A 122 3.71 -15.39 -32.58
N GLN A 123 3.00 -14.43 -33.19
CA GLN A 123 2.06 -14.70 -34.28
C GLN A 123 2.78 -15.22 -35.54
N VAL A 124 4.05 -14.85 -35.74
CA VAL A 124 4.91 -15.39 -36.82
C VAL A 124 5.12 -16.90 -36.70
N LEU A 125 5.06 -17.44 -35.48
CA LEU A 125 5.25 -18.87 -35.20
C LEU A 125 3.95 -19.69 -35.36
N GLY A 126 2.82 -19.04 -35.66
CA GLY A 126 1.52 -19.68 -35.92
C GLY A 126 0.90 -20.37 -34.69
N GLU A 127 -0.07 -21.27 -34.94
CA GLU A 127 -0.83 -21.99 -33.89
C GLU A 127 0.04 -22.84 -32.94
N ASN A 128 1.28 -23.13 -33.32
CA ASN A 128 2.21 -23.96 -32.56
C ASN A 128 3.15 -23.16 -31.63
N ALA A 129 3.08 -21.83 -31.60
CA ALA A 129 4.01 -20.97 -30.87
C ALA A 129 3.99 -21.16 -29.34
N THR A 130 2.82 -21.43 -28.77
CA THR A 130 2.61 -21.58 -27.32
C THR A 130 2.33 -23.02 -26.91
N ARG A 131 2.24 -23.95 -27.87
CA ARG A 131 2.01 -25.36 -27.60
C ARG A 131 3.35 -26.06 -27.42
N ASN A 132 3.98 -25.82 -26.27
CA ASN A 132 4.94 -26.77 -25.73
C ASN A 132 4.12 -27.88 -25.08
N PRO A 133 3.91 -29.06 -25.71
CA PRO A 133 3.39 -30.20 -25.00
C PRO A 133 4.48 -30.59 -24.01
N GLY A 134 4.46 -29.96 -22.83
CA GLY A 134 5.40 -30.25 -21.76
C GLY A 134 5.50 -31.77 -21.65
N ARG A 135 6.74 -32.29 -21.61
CA ARG A 135 7.00 -33.73 -21.59
C ARG A 135 6.14 -34.33 -20.48
N ALA A 136 5.07 -35.03 -20.85
CA ALA A 136 4.13 -35.61 -19.90
C ALA A 136 4.95 -36.38 -18.86
N ALA A 137 4.84 -35.98 -17.59
CA ALA A 137 5.70 -36.53 -16.56
C ALA A 137 5.26 -37.97 -16.31
N THR A 138 5.81 -38.91 -17.08
CA THR A 138 5.56 -40.35 -16.99
C THR A 138 6.18 -40.99 -15.73
N GLY A 139 6.23 -40.25 -14.63
CA GLY A 139 6.87 -40.65 -13.38
C GLY A 139 6.46 -39.79 -12.20
N GLY A 140 5.17 -39.74 -11.87
CA GLY A 140 4.70 -39.22 -10.58
C GLY A 140 4.94 -40.21 -9.44
N LYS A 141 5.44 -39.75 -8.29
CA LYS A 141 5.41 -40.54 -7.04
C LYS A 141 3.95 -40.80 -6.67
N LYS A 142 3.61 -42.04 -6.31
CA LYS A 142 2.27 -42.40 -5.82
C LYS A 142 1.96 -41.61 -4.54
N LEU A 143 0.91 -40.79 -4.57
CA LEU A 143 0.47 -40.01 -3.42
C LEU A 143 -0.04 -40.94 -2.29
N PRO A 144 0.18 -40.57 -1.02
CA PRO A 144 -0.32 -41.31 0.14
C PRO A 144 -1.86 -41.30 0.19
N PRO A 145 -2.49 -42.24 0.92
CA PRO A 145 -3.95 -42.47 0.88
C PRO A 145 -4.81 -41.27 1.28
N THR A 146 -4.32 -40.40 2.16
CA THR A 146 -5.02 -39.18 2.60
C THR A 146 -5.11 -38.15 1.48
N GLU A 147 -4.04 -38.00 0.71
CA GLU A 147 -3.98 -37.05 -0.42
C GLU A 147 -4.85 -37.53 -1.58
N ARG A 148 -4.95 -38.85 -1.82
CA ARG A 148 -5.88 -39.40 -2.81
C ARG A 148 -7.35 -39.13 -2.51
N ARG A 149 -7.76 -39.30 -1.24
CA ARG A 149 -9.13 -38.97 -0.83
C ARG A 149 -9.43 -37.49 -1.04
N ALA A 150 -8.47 -36.61 -0.74
CA ALA A 150 -8.61 -35.19 -0.98
C ALA A 150 -8.76 -34.89 -2.48
N ILE A 151 -7.99 -35.54 -3.34
CA ILE A 151 -8.08 -35.37 -4.79
C ILE A 151 -9.41 -35.90 -5.35
N GLU A 152 -9.91 -37.02 -4.84
CA GLU A 152 -11.20 -37.59 -5.22
C GLU A 152 -12.36 -36.65 -4.84
N ILE A 153 -12.30 -36.03 -3.66
CA ILE A 153 -13.29 -35.03 -3.22
C ILE A 153 -13.21 -33.76 -4.07
N LEU A 154 -12.00 -33.39 -4.51
CA LEU A 154 -11.75 -32.18 -5.29
C LEU A 154 -11.85 -32.40 -6.81
N GLU A 155 -12.19 -33.62 -7.25
CA GLU A 155 -12.27 -34.03 -8.66
C GLU A 155 -11.02 -33.68 -9.50
N ALA A 156 -9.85 -33.61 -8.85
CA ALA A 156 -8.60 -33.27 -9.50
C ALA A 156 -7.93 -34.53 -10.09
N LYS A 157 -6.99 -34.36 -11.02
CA LYS A 157 -6.17 -35.47 -11.54
C LYS A 157 -4.96 -35.71 -10.64
N ASP A 158 -4.68 -36.99 -10.37
CA ASP A 158 -3.53 -37.47 -9.57
C ASP A 158 -2.15 -37.19 -10.21
N GLY A 159 -2.09 -36.64 -11.44
CA GLY A 159 -0.84 -36.29 -12.12
C GLY A 159 -1.05 -35.28 -13.27
N TRP A 160 0.03 -34.54 -13.57
CA TRP A 160 0.17 -33.61 -14.71
C TRP A 160 1.10 -34.21 -15.76
#